data_AF-A0A0G0FJ59-F1
#
_entry.id   AF-A0A0G0FJ59-F1
#
_cell.length_a   1.000
_cell.length_b   1.000
_cell.length_c   1.000
_cell.angle_alpha   90.00
_cell.angle_beta   90.00
_cell.angle_gamma   90.00
#
_symmetry.space_group_name_H-M   'P 1'
#
loop_
_entity.id
_entity.type
_entity.pdbx_description
1 polymer ?
#
loop_
_entity_poly.entity_id
_entity_poly.type
_entity_poly.pdbx_seq_one_letter_code
_entity_poly.pdbx_strand_id
1 'polypeptide(L)'
;MNKIIRNGLLGLAAVAVLAGSVALYSRNYGESREPVREEQSVIENVAEKKESDIKLSDSFVFREGPVYSDSRVPTNMCSRYVRIAAEDLFGVKYPSVDAWDIRDDSRVKEINLDSTNTLEKLANEGRLKPGMLIGVYNSTSRYNARAKEDGAGYTHVMLYLGQKNGELLFADKFGKSTRPKISLNEIKSKGLQPREVMFIENN
;
A
#
# COMPACT_ATOMS: atom_id res chain seq x y z
N MET A 1 59.41 -8.74 -9.31
CA MET A 1 59.54 -8.90 -7.83
C MET A 1 59.59 -7.52 -7.20
N ASN A 2 58.58 -7.16 -6.41
CA ASN A 2 58.69 -6.27 -5.25
C ASN A 2 57.34 -6.26 -4.49
N LYS A 3 57.36 -6.82 -3.28
CA LYS A 3 56.31 -6.75 -2.25
C LYS A 3 56.43 -5.39 -1.56
N ILE A 4 55.32 -4.70 -1.30
CA ILE A 4 55.09 -3.99 -0.03
C ILE A 4 53.61 -4.10 0.35
N ILE A 5 53.38 -4.62 1.55
CA ILE A 5 52.14 -4.75 2.31
C ILE A 5 51.93 -3.45 3.10
N ARG A 6 50.70 -2.97 3.30
CA ARG A 6 50.31 -2.34 4.57
C ARG A 6 48.79 -2.28 4.80
N ASN A 7 48.44 -2.88 5.94
CA ASN A 7 47.14 -2.91 6.59
C ASN A 7 46.72 -1.52 7.10
N GLY A 8 45.42 -1.26 7.17
CA GLY A 8 44.84 -0.17 7.97
C GLY A 8 43.33 -0.38 8.10
N LEU A 9 42.88 -1.13 9.11
CA LEU A 9 42.47 -0.68 10.45
C LEU A 9 40.93 -0.54 10.50
N LEU A 10 40.31 -1.60 11.02
CA LEU A 10 38.92 -1.69 11.41
C LEU A 10 38.64 -0.73 12.59
N GLY A 11 37.79 0.27 12.38
CA GLY A 11 37.20 1.08 13.44
C GLY A 11 35.82 0.54 13.81
N LEU A 12 35.78 -0.37 14.80
CA LEU A 12 34.55 -0.79 15.47
C LEU A 12 34.27 0.20 16.62
N ALA A 13 33.30 1.09 16.44
CA ALA A 13 32.75 1.89 17.52
C ALA A 13 31.58 1.13 18.16
N ALA A 14 31.82 0.54 19.32
CA ALA A 14 30.79 -0.02 20.18
C ALA A 14 30.04 1.13 20.87
N VAL A 15 28.75 1.28 20.58
CA VAL A 15 27.86 2.17 21.34
C VAL A 15 27.18 1.33 22.41
N ALA A 16 27.64 1.50 23.66
CA ALA A 16 26.97 1.00 24.84
C ALA A 16 25.74 1.88 25.13
N VAL A 17 24.53 1.33 25.01
CA VAL A 17 23.32 1.98 25.51
C VAL A 17 23.05 1.43 26.91
N LEU A 18 23.18 2.33 27.88
CA LEU A 18 22.90 2.12 29.29
C LEU A 18 21.42 1.76 29.49
N ALA A 19 21.18 0.67 30.21
CA ALA A 19 19.89 0.30 30.76
C ALA A 19 19.48 1.31 31.83
N GLY A 20 18.47 2.13 31.53
CA GLY A 20 17.80 2.99 32.49
C GLY A 20 16.59 2.28 33.09
N SER A 21 16.77 1.71 34.27
CA SER A 21 15.70 1.23 35.14
C SER A 21 15.04 2.41 35.84
N VAL A 22 13.77 2.74 35.56
CA VAL A 22 13.03 3.72 36.35
C VAL A 22 11.56 3.30 36.56
N ALA A 23 11.27 3.10 37.84
CA ALA A 23 10.00 3.31 38.57
C ALA A 23 8.76 2.46 38.23
N LEU A 24 8.61 1.39 39.03
CA LEU A 24 7.31 0.94 39.54
C LEU A 24 6.65 2.09 40.31
N TYR A 25 5.50 2.59 39.83
CA TYR A 25 4.57 3.39 40.62
C TYR A 25 3.34 2.53 40.94
N SER A 26 3.30 2.06 42.18
CA SER A 26 2.10 1.57 42.84
C SER A 26 1.37 2.76 43.49
N ARG A 27 0.07 2.92 43.21
CA ARG A 27 -0.81 3.72 44.08
C ARG A 27 -2.26 3.22 44.03
N ASN A 28 -2.58 2.52 45.11
CA ASN A 28 -3.82 2.49 45.90
C ASN A 28 -5.16 2.88 45.26
N TYR A 29 -6.03 1.88 45.21
CA TYR A 29 -7.35 1.83 45.86
C TYR A 29 -7.91 3.15 46.40
N GLY A 30 -9.04 3.54 45.82
CA GLY A 30 -10.05 4.39 46.44
C GLY A 30 -11.42 3.85 46.04
N GLU A 31 -11.98 2.98 46.88
CA GLU A 31 -13.41 2.71 46.90
C GLU A 31 -14.15 4.01 47.23
N SER A 32 -15.11 4.39 46.41
CA SER A 32 -16.32 5.05 46.89
C SER A 32 -17.48 4.56 46.05
N ARG A 33 -18.28 3.68 46.66
CA ARG A 33 -19.68 3.45 46.32
C ARG A 33 -20.46 4.65 46.82
N GLU A 34 -21.45 5.09 46.05
CA GLU A 34 -22.72 5.72 46.51
C GLU A 34 -23.65 5.88 45.29
N PRO A 35 -24.97 6.07 45.50
CA PRO A 35 -25.99 5.20 44.90
C PRO A 35 -26.73 5.75 43.67
N VAL A 36 -27.35 4.78 42.99
CA VAL A 36 -28.60 4.81 42.20
C VAL A 36 -29.31 6.17 42.11
N ARG A 37 -29.51 6.63 40.86
CA ARG A 37 -30.61 7.51 40.51
C ARG A 37 -31.47 6.83 39.43
N GLU A 38 -32.71 6.57 39.83
CA GLU A 38 -33.82 6.11 38.99
C GLU A 38 -34.15 7.10 37.87
N GLU A 39 -34.55 6.49 36.76
CA GLU A 39 -35.58 6.91 35.81
C GLU A 39 -35.63 8.37 35.35
N GLN A 40 -35.23 8.59 34.09
CA GLN A 40 -36.09 9.31 33.16
C GLN A 40 -36.11 8.58 31.80
N SER A 41 -37.26 7.98 31.52
CA SER A 41 -37.69 7.45 30.24
C SER A 41 -37.80 8.61 29.24
N VAL A 42 -36.84 8.69 28.31
CA VAL A 42 -36.95 9.54 27.12
C VAL A 42 -37.30 8.65 25.94
N ILE A 43 -38.62 8.50 25.80
CA ILE A 43 -39.40 8.52 24.55
C ILE A 43 -38.62 8.17 23.28
N GLU A 44 -39.04 7.03 22.72
CA GLU A 44 -38.91 6.63 21.33
C GLU A 44 -38.93 7.82 20.36
N ASN A 45 -37.82 8.00 19.65
CA ASN A 45 -37.90 8.41 18.26
C ASN A 45 -37.18 7.32 17.46
N VAL A 46 -37.96 6.28 17.17
CA VAL A 46 -37.71 5.34 16.08
C VAL A 46 -37.73 6.19 14.81
N ALA A 47 -36.58 6.82 14.52
CA ALA A 47 -36.32 7.37 13.22
C ALA A 47 -36.29 6.18 12.27
N GLU A 48 -37.40 5.97 11.57
CA GLU A 48 -37.48 5.21 10.32
C GLU A 48 -36.29 5.62 9.47
N LYS A 49 -35.22 4.84 9.59
CA LYS A 49 -34.04 4.98 8.76
C LYS A 49 -34.48 4.46 7.41
N LYS A 50 -34.93 5.37 6.55
CA LYS A 50 -35.32 5.12 5.17
C LYS A 50 -34.34 4.14 4.53
N GLU A 51 -34.80 2.91 4.38
CA GLU A 51 -34.13 1.78 3.75
C GLU A 51 -34.16 1.90 2.21
N SER A 52 -34.35 3.10 1.69
CA SER A 52 -34.81 3.33 0.31
C SER A 52 -33.75 3.91 -0.62
N ASP A 53 -32.46 3.71 -0.36
CA ASP A 53 -31.40 4.09 -1.31
C ASP A 53 -30.20 3.13 -1.28
N ILE A 54 -30.44 1.84 -1.01
CA ILE A 54 -29.47 0.82 -1.43
C ILE A 54 -29.64 0.67 -2.95
N LYS A 55 -29.11 1.64 -3.70
CA LYS A 55 -28.75 1.42 -5.10
C LYS A 55 -27.85 0.20 -5.07
N LEU A 56 -28.38 -0.92 -5.54
CA LEU A 56 -27.65 -2.15 -5.85
C LEU A 56 -26.38 -1.73 -6.57
N SER A 57 -25.31 -1.63 -5.79
CA SER A 57 -23.98 -1.37 -6.29
C SER A 57 -23.73 -2.47 -7.29
N ASP A 58 -23.44 -2.11 -8.54
CA ASP A 58 -22.92 -3.05 -9.52
C ASP A 58 -21.88 -3.91 -8.80
N SER A 59 -22.25 -5.16 -8.53
CA SER A 59 -21.48 -6.00 -7.63
C SER A 59 -20.11 -6.17 -8.28
N PHE A 60 -19.07 -5.64 -7.64
CA PHE A 60 -17.72 -5.73 -8.18
C PHE A 60 -17.39 -7.20 -8.49
N VAL A 61 -17.23 -7.52 -9.76
CA VAL A 61 -16.81 -8.86 -10.20
C VAL A 61 -15.30 -8.86 -10.28
N PHE A 62 -14.66 -9.62 -9.40
CA PHE A 62 -13.22 -9.81 -9.41
C PHE A 62 -12.74 -10.35 -10.78
N ARG A 63 -11.71 -9.71 -11.33
CA ARG A 63 -11.03 -10.12 -12.57
C ARG A 63 -9.53 -10.27 -12.30
N GLU A 64 -8.95 -11.38 -12.74
CA GLU A 64 -7.48 -11.53 -12.72
C GLU A 64 -6.83 -10.62 -13.76
N GLY A 65 -5.59 -10.24 -13.49
CA GLY A 65 -4.77 -9.48 -14.42
C GLY A 65 -4.50 -10.27 -15.71
N PRO A 66 -4.62 -9.65 -16.88
CA PRO A 66 -4.32 -10.31 -18.16
C PRO A 66 -2.84 -10.69 -18.27
N VAL A 67 -2.56 -11.74 -19.04
CA VAL A 67 -1.20 -12.12 -19.43
C VAL A 67 -1.00 -11.69 -20.89
N TYR A 68 -0.06 -10.77 -21.11
CA TYR A 68 0.26 -10.26 -22.43
C TYR A 68 1.48 -10.95 -23.01
N SER A 69 1.56 -11.00 -24.35
CA SER A 69 2.78 -11.40 -25.05
C SER A 69 3.93 -10.44 -24.74
N ASP A 70 5.17 -10.93 -24.83
CA ASP A 70 6.36 -10.10 -24.63
C ASP A 70 6.50 -8.99 -25.70
N SER A 71 5.88 -9.15 -26.88
CA SER A 71 5.78 -8.07 -27.87
C SER A 71 4.89 -6.91 -27.39
N ARG A 72 3.83 -7.20 -26.63
CA ARG A 72 2.90 -6.19 -26.09
C ARG A 72 3.41 -5.62 -24.77
N VAL A 73 3.95 -6.46 -23.89
CA VAL A 73 4.54 -6.08 -22.59
C VAL A 73 5.87 -6.80 -22.38
N PRO A 74 7.00 -6.17 -22.78
CA PRO A 74 8.33 -6.76 -22.63
C PRO A 74 8.72 -7.04 -21.18
N THR A 75 9.73 -7.88 -21.00
CA THR A 75 10.40 -8.11 -19.70
C THR A 75 10.85 -6.79 -19.07
N ASN A 76 10.76 -6.70 -17.74
CA ASN A 76 11.10 -5.50 -16.94
C ASN A 76 10.24 -4.26 -17.19
N MET A 77 9.06 -4.38 -17.82
CA MET A 77 8.17 -3.25 -18.10
C MET A 77 6.92 -3.25 -17.20
N CYS A 78 7.11 -3.07 -15.89
CA CYS A 78 6.01 -3.06 -14.92
C CYS A 78 5.00 -1.91 -15.16
N SER A 79 5.48 -0.69 -15.43
CA SER A 79 4.63 0.47 -15.74
C SER A 79 3.76 0.25 -16.98
N ARG A 80 4.34 -0.32 -18.04
CA ARG A 80 3.62 -0.69 -19.26
C ARG A 80 2.55 -1.76 -18.99
N TYR A 81 2.87 -2.76 -18.19
CA TYR A 81 1.90 -3.79 -17.80
C TYR A 81 0.69 -3.16 -17.12
N VAL A 82 0.92 -2.41 -16.03
CA VAL A 82 -0.18 -1.90 -15.21
C VAL A 82 -1.01 -0.87 -15.95
N ARG A 83 -0.40 -0.05 -16.83
CA ARG A 83 -1.13 0.88 -17.68
C ARG A 83 -2.09 0.17 -18.62
N ILE A 84 -1.60 -0.83 -19.37
CA ILE A 84 -2.44 -1.57 -20.33
C ILE A 84 -3.50 -2.38 -19.58
N ALA A 85 -3.15 -3.03 -18.47
CA ALA A 85 -4.11 -3.77 -17.65
C ALA A 85 -5.17 -2.86 -17.00
N ALA A 86 -4.81 -1.65 -16.56
CA ALA A 86 -5.77 -0.69 -16.01
C ALA A 86 -6.77 -0.21 -17.08
N GLU A 87 -6.29 0.04 -18.30
CA GLU A 87 -7.14 0.40 -19.43
C GLU A 87 -8.06 -0.76 -19.84
N ASP A 88 -7.51 -1.96 -20.04
CA ASP A 88 -8.26 -3.14 -20.50
C ASP A 88 -9.31 -3.61 -19.47
N LEU A 89 -9.01 -3.54 -18.17
CA LEU A 89 -9.90 -4.03 -17.11
C LEU A 89 -10.88 -2.98 -16.57
N PHE A 90 -10.44 -1.73 -16.47
CA PHE A 90 -11.13 -0.68 -15.72
C PHE A 90 -11.33 0.62 -16.51
N GLY A 91 -10.83 0.70 -17.76
CA GLY A 91 -10.94 1.89 -18.59
C GLY A 91 -10.08 3.07 -18.13
N VAL A 92 -9.14 2.87 -17.20
CA VAL A 92 -8.32 3.95 -16.62
C VAL A 92 -7.01 4.10 -17.40
N LYS A 93 -6.75 5.31 -17.92
CA LYS A 93 -5.60 5.59 -18.80
C LYS A 93 -4.50 6.37 -18.08
N TYR A 94 -3.56 5.65 -17.47
CA TYR A 94 -2.35 6.22 -16.87
C TYR A 94 -1.33 6.71 -17.93
N PRO A 95 -0.45 7.66 -17.59
CA PRO A 95 0.62 8.13 -18.48
C PRO A 95 1.57 6.99 -18.89
N SER A 96 2.14 7.10 -20.09
CA SER A 96 3.12 6.14 -20.62
C SER A 96 4.55 6.54 -20.24
N VAL A 97 4.86 6.46 -18.94
CA VAL A 97 6.16 6.83 -18.35
C VAL A 97 6.74 5.67 -17.51
N ASP A 98 7.93 5.87 -16.94
CA ASP A 98 8.53 4.91 -16.01
C ASP A 98 7.70 4.81 -14.72
N ALA A 99 7.88 3.70 -13.99
CA ALA A 99 7.04 3.37 -12.83
C ALA A 99 6.97 4.49 -11.78
N TRP A 100 8.12 5.11 -11.47
CA TRP A 100 8.25 6.16 -10.46
C TRP A 100 7.88 7.56 -10.99
N ASP A 101 7.76 7.75 -12.31
CA ASP A 101 7.40 9.04 -12.94
C ASP A 101 5.87 9.18 -13.11
N ILE A 102 5.08 8.12 -12.87
CA ILE A 102 3.62 8.14 -13.06
C ILE A 102 2.96 9.24 -12.21
N ARG A 103 3.46 9.44 -10.98
CA ARG A 103 2.98 10.43 -10.02
C ARG A 103 3.17 11.89 -10.47
N ASP A 104 4.07 12.14 -11.40
CA ASP A 104 4.38 13.51 -11.86
C ASP A 104 3.39 14.02 -12.91
N ASP A 105 2.51 13.15 -13.44
CA ASP A 105 1.45 13.57 -14.35
C ASP A 105 0.35 14.32 -13.57
N SER A 106 0.02 15.53 -14.02
CA SER A 106 -1.00 16.40 -13.39
C SER A 106 -2.39 15.77 -13.19
N ARG A 107 -2.72 14.68 -13.89
CA ARG A 107 -3.99 13.96 -13.76
C ARG A 107 -3.96 12.92 -12.66
N VAL A 108 -2.77 12.53 -12.21
CA VAL A 108 -2.55 11.52 -11.18
C VAL A 108 -2.54 12.18 -9.82
N LYS A 109 -3.33 11.64 -8.91
CA LYS A 109 -3.35 11.98 -7.49
C LYS A 109 -2.70 10.85 -6.70
N GLU A 110 -2.08 11.20 -5.58
CA GLU A 110 -1.36 10.28 -4.71
C GLU A 110 -1.95 10.24 -3.29
N ILE A 111 -1.91 9.06 -2.66
CA ILE A 111 -2.04 8.87 -1.21
C ILE A 111 -0.76 8.20 -0.74
N ASN A 112 0.04 8.93 0.02
CA ASN A 112 1.24 8.41 0.63
C ASN A 112 0.88 7.40 1.74
N LEU A 113 1.46 6.20 1.65
CA LEU A 113 1.27 5.11 2.61
C LEU A 113 2.34 5.20 3.70
N ASP A 114 1.94 5.71 4.86
CA ASP A 114 2.72 5.65 6.09
C ASP A 114 2.22 4.51 7.00
N SER A 115 2.72 4.44 8.23
CA SER A 115 2.27 3.43 9.20
C SER A 115 0.79 3.57 9.61
N THR A 116 0.16 4.72 9.39
CA THR A 116 -1.24 5.01 9.76
C THR A 116 -2.23 4.77 8.62
N ASN A 117 -1.74 4.77 7.38
CA ASN A 117 -2.50 4.58 6.15
C ASN A 117 -2.15 3.24 5.51
N THR A 118 -2.68 2.14 6.06
CA THR A 118 -2.53 0.81 5.44
C THR A 118 -3.46 0.63 4.24
N LEU A 119 -3.06 -0.21 3.28
CA LEU A 119 -3.91 -0.54 2.12
C LEU A 119 -5.24 -1.16 2.55
N GLU A 120 -5.23 -1.99 3.59
CA GLU A 120 -6.42 -2.61 4.16
C GLU A 120 -7.40 -1.56 4.70
N LYS A 121 -6.89 -0.54 5.40
CA LYS A 121 -7.72 0.57 5.89
C LYS A 121 -8.33 1.36 4.73
N LEU A 122 -7.53 1.71 3.72
CA LEU A 122 -8.03 2.42 2.54
C LEU A 122 -9.09 1.61 1.77
N ALA A 123 -8.93 0.29 1.69
CA ALA A 123 -9.92 -0.59 1.08
C ALA A 123 -11.23 -0.62 1.89
N ASN A 124 -11.14 -0.79 3.21
CA ASN A 124 -12.30 -0.80 4.11
C ASN A 124 -13.06 0.55 4.11
N GLU A 125 -12.34 1.66 3.92
CA GLU A 125 -12.91 3.01 3.78
C GLU A 125 -13.45 3.30 2.37
N GLY A 126 -13.32 2.37 1.42
CA GLY A 126 -13.72 2.57 0.02
C GLY A 126 -12.87 3.59 -0.75
N ARG A 127 -11.72 3.98 -0.19
CA ARG A 127 -10.76 4.92 -0.79
C ARG A 127 -9.77 4.24 -1.73
N LEU A 128 -9.54 2.94 -1.56
CA LEU A 128 -8.79 2.12 -2.50
C LEU A 128 -9.77 1.38 -3.41
N LYS A 129 -9.74 1.68 -4.71
CA LYS A 129 -10.69 1.13 -5.71
C LYS A 129 -9.97 0.36 -6.81
N PRO A 130 -10.56 -0.73 -7.35
CA PRO A 130 -10.00 -1.44 -8.50
C PRO A 130 -9.63 -0.48 -9.64
N GLY A 131 -8.45 -0.66 -10.23
CA GLY A 131 -7.90 0.26 -11.24
C GLY A 131 -6.92 1.30 -10.70
N MET A 132 -6.81 1.46 -9.38
CA MET A 132 -5.74 2.27 -8.77
C MET A 132 -4.38 1.55 -8.85
N LEU A 133 -3.30 2.30 -8.93
CA LEU A 133 -1.93 1.77 -8.92
C LEU A 133 -1.31 1.87 -7.54
N ILE A 134 -0.43 0.94 -7.20
CA ILE A 134 0.34 0.93 -5.96
C ILE A 134 1.82 1.05 -6.30
N GLY A 135 2.47 2.11 -5.83
CA GLY A 135 3.92 2.24 -5.81
C GLY A 135 4.51 1.33 -4.73
N VAL A 136 5.48 0.50 -5.10
CA VAL A 136 6.05 -0.53 -4.23
C VAL A 136 7.58 -0.44 -4.19
N TYR A 137 8.10 -0.24 -2.99
CA TYR A 137 9.53 -0.28 -2.72
C TYR A 137 10.03 -1.73 -2.67
N ASN A 138 11.12 -1.99 -3.38
CA ASN A 138 11.85 -3.24 -3.35
C ASN A 138 13.29 -2.95 -2.90
N SER A 139 13.68 -3.40 -1.71
CA SER A 139 15.01 -3.15 -1.14
C SER A 139 16.16 -3.68 -1.99
N THR A 140 15.91 -4.66 -2.85
CA THR A 140 16.92 -5.27 -3.75
C THR A 140 16.98 -4.61 -5.12
N SER A 141 16.15 -3.61 -5.41
CA SER A 141 16.13 -2.94 -6.70
C SER A 141 17.38 -2.08 -6.90
N ARG A 142 18.04 -2.28 -8.05
CA ARG A 142 19.17 -1.43 -8.48
C ARG A 142 18.78 0.04 -8.73
N TYR A 143 17.49 0.34 -8.81
CA TYR A 143 16.97 1.68 -9.09
C TYR A 143 16.64 2.49 -7.83
N ASN A 144 16.87 1.94 -6.62
CA ASN A 144 16.48 2.60 -5.37
C ASN A 144 17.16 3.96 -5.14
N ALA A 145 18.41 4.12 -5.57
CA ALA A 145 19.11 5.41 -5.47
C ALA A 145 18.41 6.48 -6.32
N ARG A 146 18.13 6.15 -7.58
CA ARG A 146 17.43 7.03 -8.51
C ARG A 146 16.02 7.38 -8.03
N ALA A 147 15.22 6.38 -7.65
CA ALA A 147 13.88 6.63 -7.12
C ALA A 147 13.84 7.47 -5.84
N LYS A 148 14.94 7.50 -5.07
CA LYS A 148 15.09 8.37 -3.91
C LYS A 148 15.43 9.80 -4.32
N GLU A 149 16.32 9.97 -5.30
CA GLU A 149 16.66 11.28 -5.88
C GLU A 149 15.43 11.95 -6.52
N ASP A 150 14.59 11.15 -7.19
CA ASP A 150 13.33 11.58 -7.82
C ASP A 150 12.18 11.76 -6.80
N GLY A 151 12.40 11.43 -5.53
CA GLY A 151 11.43 11.61 -4.44
C GLY A 151 10.29 10.58 -4.38
N ALA A 152 10.18 9.66 -5.35
CA ALA A 152 9.12 8.65 -5.38
C ALA A 152 9.22 7.62 -4.25
N GLY A 153 10.44 7.20 -3.87
CA GLY A 153 10.64 6.22 -2.78
C GLY A 153 10.20 4.79 -3.11
N TYR A 154 9.84 4.49 -4.36
CA TYR A 154 9.55 3.14 -4.87
C TYR A 154 10.12 2.94 -6.29
N THR A 155 10.28 1.69 -6.72
CA THR A 155 10.86 1.36 -8.03
C THR A 155 9.97 0.45 -8.88
N HIS A 156 8.82 0.07 -8.35
CA HIS A 156 7.92 -0.88 -8.98
C HIS A 156 6.47 -0.44 -8.78
N VAL A 157 5.59 -0.81 -9.70
CA VAL A 157 4.16 -0.50 -9.63
C VAL A 157 3.31 -1.75 -9.83
N MET A 158 2.19 -1.80 -9.12
CA MET A 158 1.20 -2.87 -9.18
C MET A 158 -0.19 -2.29 -9.46
N LEU A 159 -1.04 -3.04 -10.14
CA LEU A 159 -2.45 -2.71 -10.34
C LEU A 159 -3.28 -3.33 -9.22
N TYR A 160 -4.06 -2.54 -8.49
CA TYR A 160 -5.02 -3.08 -7.53
C TYR A 160 -6.24 -3.65 -8.26
N LEU A 161 -6.52 -4.93 -8.04
CA LEU A 161 -7.60 -5.67 -8.67
C LEU A 161 -8.87 -5.71 -7.82
N GLY A 162 -8.85 -5.24 -6.57
CA GLY A 162 -9.96 -5.36 -5.64
C GLY A 162 -9.70 -6.34 -4.50
N GLN A 163 -10.77 -6.70 -3.79
CA GLN A 163 -10.74 -7.60 -2.66
C GLN A 163 -11.53 -8.88 -2.96
N LYS A 164 -11.02 -10.03 -2.52
CA LYS A 164 -11.73 -11.32 -2.59
C LYS A 164 -11.54 -12.07 -1.28
N ASN A 165 -12.63 -12.46 -0.64
CA ASN A 165 -12.60 -13.17 0.65
C ASN A 165 -11.76 -12.44 1.73
N GLY A 166 -11.84 -11.11 1.78
CA GLY A 166 -11.06 -10.29 2.70
C GLY A 166 -9.63 -9.99 2.25
N GLU A 167 -9.11 -10.66 1.21
CA GLU A 167 -7.74 -10.49 0.74
C GLU A 167 -7.64 -9.45 -0.38
N LEU A 168 -6.69 -8.50 -0.25
CA LEU A 168 -6.38 -7.54 -1.30
C LEU A 168 -5.51 -8.18 -2.38
N LEU A 169 -5.94 -8.03 -3.63
CA LEU A 169 -5.32 -8.67 -4.79
C LEU A 169 -4.77 -7.63 -5.76
N PHE A 170 -3.62 -7.95 -6.34
CA PHE A 170 -2.90 -7.08 -7.25
C PHE A 170 -2.42 -7.85 -8.48
N ALA A 171 -2.08 -7.14 -9.55
CA ALA A 171 -1.41 -7.71 -10.72
C ALA A 171 -0.22 -6.85 -11.13
N ASP A 172 0.83 -7.50 -11.66
CA ASP A 172 1.96 -6.79 -12.25
C ASP A 172 2.79 -7.67 -13.21
N LYS A 173 3.85 -7.05 -13.77
CA LYS A 173 4.98 -7.75 -14.38
C LYS A 173 6.25 -7.44 -13.59
N PHE A 174 6.87 -8.46 -13.01
CA PHE A 174 8.06 -8.34 -12.18
C PHE A 174 9.21 -9.14 -12.80
N GLY A 175 10.15 -8.43 -13.42
CA GLY A 175 11.18 -9.07 -14.21
C GLY A 175 10.58 -9.75 -15.45
N LYS A 176 10.84 -11.06 -15.58
CA LYS A 176 10.29 -11.92 -16.63
C LYS A 176 8.89 -12.46 -16.29
N SER A 177 8.52 -12.43 -15.01
CA SER A 177 7.29 -13.07 -14.54
C SER A 177 6.11 -12.10 -14.58
N THR A 178 5.01 -12.51 -15.19
CA THR A 178 3.71 -11.85 -15.02
C THR A 178 2.99 -12.48 -13.85
N ARG A 179 2.55 -11.66 -12.89
CA ARG A 179 1.71 -12.08 -11.77
C ARG A 179 0.30 -11.58 -12.05
N PRO A 180 -0.58 -12.40 -12.65
CA PRO A 180 -1.97 -12.00 -12.93
C PRO A 180 -2.76 -11.80 -11.64
N LYS A 181 -2.29 -12.40 -10.53
CA LYS A 181 -2.84 -12.22 -9.20
C LYS A 181 -1.74 -12.47 -8.18
N ILE A 182 -1.56 -11.55 -7.26
CA ILE A 182 -0.72 -11.68 -6.07
C ILE A 182 -1.42 -11.00 -4.90
N SER A 183 -1.36 -11.59 -3.71
CA SER A 183 -1.98 -11.01 -2.53
C SER A 183 -1.06 -10.09 -1.74
N LEU A 184 -1.65 -9.22 -0.92
CA LEU A 184 -0.88 -8.35 -0.03
C LEU A 184 0.04 -9.12 0.93
N ASN A 185 -0.40 -10.28 1.42
CA ASN A 185 0.42 -11.11 2.30
C ASN A 185 1.65 -11.65 1.56
N GLU A 186 1.48 -12.06 0.29
CA GLU A 186 2.59 -12.51 -0.54
C GLU A 186 3.54 -11.36 -0.94
N ILE A 187 3.01 -10.15 -1.18
CA ILE A 187 3.82 -8.95 -1.40
C ILE A 187 4.70 -8.69 -0.16
N LYS A 188 4.09 -8.67 1.04
CA LYS A 188 4.79 -8.45 2.31
C LYS A 188 5.84 -9.53 2.58
N SER A 189 5.54 -10.81 2.34
CA SER A 189 6.47 -11.92 2.57
C SER A 189 7.69 -11.88 1.65
N LYS A 190 7.58 -11.26 0.47
CA LYS A 190 8.69 -10.99 -0.46
C LYS A 190 9.51 -9.76 -0.10
N GLY A 191 9.22 -9.10 1.03
CA GLY A 191 9.91 -7.88 1.46
C GLY A 191 9.57 -6.65 0.61
N LEU A 192 8.49 -6.73 -0.19
CA LEU A 192 7.99 -5.61 -0.96
C LEU A 192 7.12 -4.72 -0.07
N GLN A 193 7.33 -3.42 -0.14
CA GLN A 193 6.70 -2.45 0.75
C GLN A 193 5.89 -1.44 -0.06
N PRO A 194 4.55 -1.48 -0.02
CA PRO A 194 3.72 -0.41 -0.58
C PRO A 194 4.11 0.96 0.01
N ARG A 195 4.20 1.98 -0.84
CA ARG A 195 4.60 3.35 -0.47
C ARG A 195 3.57 4.40 -0.87
N GLU A 196 2.84 4.14 -1.94
CA GLU A 196 1.95 5.14 -2.54
C GLU A 196 0.78 4.46 -3.23
N VAL A 197 -0.39 5.07 -3.16
CA VAL A 197 -1.53 4.77 -4.03
C VAL A 197 -1.65 5.89 -5.05
N MET A 198 -1.66 5.57 -6.33
CA MET A 198 -1.84 6.51 -7.43
C MET A 198 -3.19 6.26 -8.11
N PHE A 199 -3.91 7.34 -8.43
CA PHE A 199 -5.22 7.24 -9.06
C PHE A 199 -5.52 8.46 -9.95
N ILE A 200 -6.39 8.26 -10.94
CA ILE A 200 -6.96 9.35 -11.75
C ILE A 200 -8.43 9.47 -11.33
N GLU A 201 -8.88 10.70 -11.05
CA GLU A 201 -10.31 10.95 -10.80
C GLU A 201 -11.07 10.90 -12.12
N ASN A 202 -12.08 10.03 -12.19
CA ASN A 202 -13.04 10.06 -13.28
C ASN A 202 -14.04 11.17 -12.95
N ASN A 203 -14.03 12.24 -13.77
CA ASN A 203 -15.06 13.28 -13.75
C ASN A 203 -16.42 12.72 -14.18
#